data_AF-A0A1F7T0Q5-F1
#
_entry.id   AF-A0A1F7T0Q5-F1
#
_cell.length_a   1.000
_cell.length_b   1.000
_cell.length_c   1.000
_cell.angle_alpha   90.00
_cell.angle_beta   90.00
_cell.angle_gamma   90.00
#
_symmetry.space_group_name_H-M   'P 1'
#
loop_
_entity.id
_entity.type
_entity.pdbx_description
1 polymer ?
#
loop_
_entity_poly.entity_id
_entity_poly.type
_entity_poly.pdbx_seq_one_letter_code
_entity_poly.pdbx_strand_id
1 'polypeptide(L)'
;MKARELRLGRIFQVQFEPGDDFFKELNAFVKEKNIRCGSVFLLGAFTKLDMISGFKSMKGYDVDRRAFHDWRELVALGNISWPDRPPAALGEGVEWKEPEPYVHIHMALSGGPGKNEDVLVGHLSGGILKGGMVVQIYELV
;
A
#
# COMPACT_ATOMS: atom_id res chain seq x y z
N MET A 1 -18.15 -17.25 -6.49
CA MET A 1 -16.96 -16.84 -7.26
C MET A 1 -17.41 -15.93 -8.39
N LYS A 2 -16.77 -14.78 -8.59
CA LYS A 2 -16.96 -13.92 -9.76
C LYS A 2 -15.62 -13.84 -10.48
N ALA A 3 -15.61 -14.00 -11.79
CA ALA A 3 -14.40 -13.92 -12.60
C ALA A 3 -14.56 -12.81 -13.64
N ARG A 4 -13.48 -12.09 -13.93
CA ARG A 4 -13.40 -11.10 -15.00
C ARG A 4 -12.10 -11.36 -15.76
N GLU A 5 -12.21 -11.50 -17.07
CA GLU A 5 -11.04 -11.51 -17.95
C GLU A 5 -10.52 -10.08 -18.12
N LEU A 6 -9.19 -9.94 -18.08
CA LEU A 6 -8.47 -8.68 -18.22
C LEU A 6 -7.26 -8.89 -19.12
N ARG A 7 -6.79 -7.82 -19.74
CA ARG A 7 -5.54 -7.80 -20.51
C ARG A 7 -4.50 -6.96 -19.79
N LEU A 8 -3.23 -7.30 -19.98
CA LEU A 8 -2.13 -6.46 -19.53
C LEU A 8 -2.10 -5.17 -20.35
N GLY A 9 -2.18 -4.03 -19.66
CA GLY A 9 -2.11 -2.69 -20.21
C GLY A 9 -0.71 -2.10 -20.08
N ARG A 10 -0.63 -0.85 -19.62
CA ARG A 10 0.65 -0.14 -19.42
C ARG A 10 1.40 -0.71 -18.21
N ILE A 11 2.73 -0.71 -18.29
CA ILE A 11 3.61 -1.00 -17.15
C ILE A 11 4.31 0.30 -16.78
N PHE A 12 4.27 0.65 -15.50
CA PHE A 12 4.96 1.80 -14.95
C PHE A 12 6.01 1.36 -13.95
N GLN A 13 7.18 1.99 -14.00
CA GLN A 13 8.13 2.00 -12.90
C GLN A 13 8.10 3.41 -12.29
N VAL A 14 7.69 3.49 -11.04
CA VAL A 14 7.58 4.75 -10.30
C VAL A 14 8.73 4.82 -9.30
N GLN A 15 9.44 5.95 -9.34
CA GLN A 15 10.53 6.28 -8.43
C GLN A 15 10.10 7.44 -7.57
N PHE A 16 10.43 7.37 -6.28
CA PHE A 16 10.07 8.36 -5.27
C PHE A 16 11.31 9.03 -4.70
N GLU A 17 11.14 10.23 -4.17
CA GLU A 17 12.18 10.96 -3.46
C GLU A 17 12.20 10.58 -1.97
N PRO A 18 13.36 10.68 -1.30
CA PRO A 18 13.43 10.56 0.15
C PRO A 18 12.51 11.57 0.85
N GLY A 19 11.71 11.11 1.81
CA GLY A 19 10.79 11.96 2.57
C GLY A 19 9.38 12.06 1.99
N ASP A 20 9.11 11.49 0.80
CA ASP A 20 7.76 11.44 0.24
C ASP A 20 6.80 10.62 1.12
N ASP A 21 5.55 11.08 1.18
CA ASP A 21 4.43 10.28 1.68
C ASP A 21 4.00 9.30 0.59
N PHE A 22 4.23 8.01 0.86
CA PHE A 22 4.09 6.97 -0.14
C PHE A 22 2.68 6.90 -0.75
N PHE A 23 1.63 6.89 0.08
CA PHE A 23 0.26 6.75 -0.41
C PHE A 23 -0.26 8.05 -1.02
N LYS A 24 0.14 9.21 -0.51
CA LYS A 24 -0.21 10.50 -1.11
C LYS A 24 0.27 10.58 -2.55
N GLU A 25 1.56 10.32 -2.77
CA GLU A 25 2.18 10.43 -4.10
C GLU A 25 1.70 9.30 -5.04
N LEU A 26 1.60 8.06 -4.55
CA LEU A 26 1.12 6.93 -5.36
C LEU A 26 -0.35 7.11 -5.79
N ASN A 27 -1.24 7.55 -4.89
CA ASN A 27 -2.64 7.78 -5.25
C ASN A 27 -2.78 8.94 -6.24
N ALA A 28 -2.00 10.00 -6.09
CA ALA A 28 -1.97 11.10 -7.07
C ALA A 28 -1.56 10.60 -8.46
N PHE A 29 -0.51 9.78 -8.55
CA PHE A 29 -0.06 9.17 -9.81
C PHE A 29 -1.13 8.24 -10.43
N VAL A 30 -1.74 7.36 -9.63
CA VAL A 30 -2.79 6.44 -10.08
C VAL A 30 -4.00 7.20 -10.65
N LYS A 31 -4.38 8.30 -9.98
CA LYS A 31 -5.47 9.18 -10.41
C LYS A 31 -5.12 9.93 -11.69
N GLU A 32 -3.93 10.54 -11.76
CA GLU A 32 -3.43 11.26 -12.94
C GLU A 32 -3.37 10.35 -14.18
N LYS A 33 -2.83 9.14 -14.03
CA LYS A 33 -2.73 8.16 -15.13
C LYS A 33 -4.04 7.40 -15.39
N ASN A 34 -5.07 7.64 -14.59
CA ASN A 34 -6.39 7.01 -14.68
C ASN A 34 -6.33 5.48 -14.66
N ILE A 35 -5.50 4.90 -13.78
CA ILE A 35 -5.31 3.44 -13.68
C ILE A 35 -6.47 2.84 -12.89
N ARG A 36 -7.39 2.15 -13.57
CA ARG A 36 -8.65 1.65 -12.99
C ARG A 36 -8.56 0.28 -12.33
N CYS A 37 -7.60 -0.52 -12.76
CA CYS A 37 -7.28 -1.82 -12.17
C CYS A 37 -5.80 -2.11 -12.43
N GLY A 38 -5.12 -2.77 -11.49
CA GLY A 38 -3.72 -3.10 -11.65
C GLY A 38 -3.14 -3.91 -10.51
N SER A 39 -2.00 -4.53 -10.76
CA SER A 39 -1.14 -5.13 -9.72
C SER A 39 0.01 -4.19 -9.38
N VAL A 40 0.39 -4.14 -8.11
CA VAL A 40 1.46 -3.29 -7.60
C VAL A 40 2.52 -4.16 -6.94
N PHE A 41 3.76 -4.03 -7.36
CA PHE A 41 4.92 -4.66 -6.74
C PHE A 41 5.81 -3.58 -6.18
N LEU A 42 6.32 -3.75 -4.97
CA LEU A 42 7.21 -2.77 -4.37
C LEU A 42 8.39 -3.44 -3.66
N LEU A 43 9.52 -2.75 -3.69
CA LEU A 43 10.74 -3.06 -2.96
C LEU A 43 11.38 -1.74 -2.52
N GLY A 44 11.77 -1.64 -1.25
CA GLY A 44 12.47 -0.46 -0.76
C GLY A 44 12.34 -0.27 0.74
N ALA A 45 12.41 0.99 1.16
CA ALA A 45 12.62 1.35 2.56
C ALA A 45 11.79 2.54 3.04
N PHE A 46 11.36 2.48 4.30
CA PHE A 46 10.66 3.55 5.01
C PHE A 46 11.47 4.04 6.21
N THR A 47 11.31 5.32 6.56
CA THR A 47 11.76 5.90 7.84
C THR A 47 10.65 5.92 8.89
N LYS A 48 9.40 5.89 8.45
CA LYS A 48 8.20 5.72 9.27
C LYS A 48 7.22 4.84 8.50
N LEU A 49 6.57 3.91 9.16
CA LEU A 49 5.63 3.00 8.52
C LEU A 49 4.47 2.65 9.44
N ASP A 50 3.26 2.66 8.88
CA ASP A 50 2.05 2.19 9.54
C ASP A 50 1.61 0.87 8.91
N MET A 51 1.32 -0.11 9.78
CA MET A 51 0.94 -1.46 9.40
C MET A 51 -0.33 -1.89 10.12
N ILE A 52 -1.19 -2.66 9.44
CA ILE A 52 -2.20 -3.51 10.10
C ILE A 52 -1.67 -4.95 10.10
N SER A 53 -1.46 -5.52 11.28
CA SER A 53 -0.93 -6.89 11.42
C SER A 53 -2.01 -7.98 11.37
N GLY A 54 -3.29 -7.60 11.50
CA GLY A 54 -4.43 -8.50 11.43
C GLY A 54 -5.64 -8.00 12.22
N PHE A 55 -6.68 -8.83 12.30
CA PHE A 55 -7.85 -8.57 13.14
C PHE A 55 -7.61 -9.10 14.56
N LYS A 56 -8.04 -8.32 15.57
CA LYS A 56 -8.04 -8.74 16.99
C LYS A 56 -9.25 -9.61 17.32
N SER A 57 -10.36 -9.38 16.62
CA SER A 57 -11.59 -10.14 16.80
C SER A 57 -12.40 -10.20 15.51
N MET A 58 -13.45 -11.04 15.51
CA MET A 58 -14.40 -11.15 14.40
C MET A 58 -15.47 -10.04 14.40
N LYS A 59 -15.36 -9.03 15.29
CA LYS A 59 -16.37 -7.98 15.45
C LYS A 59 -15.94 -6.71 14.71
N GLY A 60 -16.72 -6.32 13.71
CA GLY A 60 -16.49 -5.06 12.98
C GLY A 60 -15.08 -4.98 12.36
N TYR A 61 -14.55 -3.77 12.22
CA TYR A 61 -13.18 -3.52 11.74
C TYR A 61 -12.19 -3.40 12.92
N ASP A 62 -12.16 -4.41 13.78
CA ASP A 62 -11.29 -4.46 14.97
C ASP A 62 -9.91 -5.02 14.62
N VAL A 63 -8.99 -4.11 14.24
CA VAL A 63 -7.65 -4.46 13.73
C VAL A 63 -6.51 -4.04 14.66
N ASP A 64 -5.38 -4.76 14.57
CA ASP A 64 -4.13 -4.41 15.24
C ASP A 64 -3.23 -3.55 14.37
N ARG A 65 -3.30 -2.23 14.61
CA ARG A 65 -2.47 -1.21 13.99
C ARG A 65 -1.15 -1.07 14.73
N ARG A 66 -0.05 -1.01 13.98
CA ARG A 66 1.31 -0.81 14.49
C ARG A 66 1.96 0.33 13.73
N ALA A 67 2.64 1.20 14.46
CA ALA A 67 3.43 2.28 13.91
C ALA A 67 4.90 2.05 14.22
N PHE A 68 5.75 2.25 13.21
CA PHE A 68 7.19 2.14 13.31
C PHE A 68 7.81 3.51 13.01
N HIS A 69 8.79 3.92 13.82
CA HIS A 69 9.52 5.19 13.69
C HIS A 69 11.03 4.95 13.59
N ASP A 70 11.38 3.87 12.89
CA ASP A 70 12.74 3.43 12.61
C ASP A 70 12.83 2.95 11.15
N TRP A 71 14.05 2.61 10.70
CA TRP A 71 14.25 2.18 9.33
C TRP A 71 13.73 0.77 9.11
N ARG A 72 12.93 0.61 8.07
CA ARG A 72 12.36 -0.68 7.68
C ARG A 72 12.49 -0.89 6.18
N GLU A 73 13.11 -1.99 5.81
CA GLU A 73 13.11 -2.54 4.45
C GLU A 73 11.93 -3.48 4.26
N LEU A 74 11.35 -3.54 3.06
CA LEU A 74 10.23 -4.43 2.72
C LEU A 74 10.23 -4.88 1.27
N VAL A 75 9.51 -5.99 1.05
CA VAL A 75 8.96 -6.40 -0.24
C VAL A 75 7.44 -6.50 -0.10
N ALA A 76 6.68 -6.08 -1.10
CA ALA A 76 5.22 -6.17 -1.04
C ALA A 76 4.56 -6.38 -2.40
N LEU A 77 3.31 -6.84 -2.31
CA LEU A 77 2.40 -7.03 -3.43
C LEU A 77 1.05 -6.39 -3.08
N GLY A 78 0.42 -5.78 -4.07
CA GLY A 78 -0.89 -5.19 -3.92
C GLY A 78 -1.68 -5.11 -5.22
N ASN A 79 -2.83 -4.46 -5.12
CA ASN A 79 -3.69 -4.17 -6.26
C ASN A 79 -4.23 -2.74 -6.19
N ILE A 80 -4.66 -2.26 -7.35
CA ILE A 80 -5.38 -1.00 -7.53
C ILE A 80 -6.84 -1.33 -7.86
N SER A 81 -7.75 -0.66 -7.17
CA SER A 81 -9.20 -0.74 -7.41
C SER A 81 -9.85 0.64 -7.20
N TRP A 82 -11.11 0.77 -7.58
CA TRP A 82 -11.90 2.00 -7.39
C TRP A 82 -13.24 1.61 -6.77
N PRO A 83 -13.29 1.47 -5.44
CA PRO A 83 -14.53 1.12 -4.75
C PRO A 83 -15.50 2.30 -4.70
N ASP A 84 -16.80 2.02 -4.66
CA ASP A 84 -17.84 3.06 -4.56
C ASP A 84 -17.81 3.83 -3.23
N ARG A 85 -17.15 3.28 -2.21
CA ARG A 85 -17.02 3.87 -0.87
C ARG A 85 -15.62 3.63 -0.29
N PRO A 86 -15.15 4.52 0.61
CA PRO A 86 -13.88 4.33 1.31
C PRO A 86 -13.83 2.97 2.04
N PRO A 87 -12.76 2.18 1.84
CA PRO A 87 -12.54 0.97 2.63
C PRO A 87 -12.27 1.32 4.11
N ALA A 88 -12.78 0.49 5.02
CA ALA A 88 -12.59 0.67 6.47
C ALA A 88 -11.10 0.70 6.90
N ALA A 89 -10.20 0.15 6.08
CA ALA A 89 -8.75 0.23 6.28
C ALA A 89 -8.23 1.68 6.40
N LEU A 90 -8.88 2.62 5.71
CA LEU A 90 -8.52 4.05 5.73
C LEU A 90 -8.87 4.74 7.05
N GLY A 91 -9.69 4.11 7.92
CA GLY A 91 -10.12 4.66 9.20
C GLY A 91 -11.61 4.98 9.25
N GLU A 92 -12.14 5.10 10.48
CA GLU A 92 -13.53 5.52 10.70
C GLU A 92 -13.71 7.00 10.33
N GLY A 93 -14.83 7.33 9.69
CA GLY A 93 -15.16 8.71 9.32
C GLY A 93 -14.44 9.25 8.07
N VAL A 94 -13.66 8.43 7.37
CA VAL A 94 -13.13 8.82 6.05
C VAL A 94 -14.28 8.89 5.05
N GLU A 95 -14.48 10.05 4.45
CA GLU A 95 -15.45 10.29 3.39
C GLU A 95 -14.74 10.76 2.13
N TRP A 96 -15.15 10.21 0.99
CA TRP A 96 -14.68 10.66 -0.33
C TRP A 96 -15.74 11.57 -0.97
N LYS A 97 -15.32 12.75 -1.40
CA LYS A 97 -16.18 13.71 -2.10
C LYS A 97 -16.30 13.41 -3.60
N GLU A 98 -15.36 12.65 -4.13
CA GLU A 98 -15.27 12.21 -5.51
C GLU A 98 -14.72 10.78 -5.57
N PRO A 99 -14.86 10.05 -6.68
CA PRO A 99 -14.25 8.74 -6.80
C PRO A 99 -12.73 8.80 -6.58
N GLU A 100 -12.21 7.94 -5.73
CA GLU A 100 -10.77 7.83 -5.44
C GLU A 100 -10.27 6.41 -5.74
N PRO A 101 -8.99 6.27 -6.15
CA PRO A 101 -8.36 4.97 -6.19
C PRO A 101 -8.13 4.43 -4.78
N TYR A 102 -8.13 3.11 -4.67
CA TYR A 102 -7.67 2.38 -3.50
C TYR A 102 -6.54 1.44 -3.89
N VAL A 103 -5.35 1.72 -3.35
CA VAL A 103 -4.17 0.86 -3.46
C VAL A 103 -4.09 -0.01 -2.21
N HIS A 104 -4.30 -1.31 -2.37
CA HIS A 104 -4.30 -2.29 -1.28
C HIS A 104 -3.04 -3.13 -1.33
N ILE A 105 -2.13 -2.98 -0.35
CA ILE A 105 -0.83 -3.63 -0.33
C ILE A 105 -0.65 -4.49 0.92
N HIS A 106 -0.12 -5.70 0.74
CA HIS A 106 0.38 -6.57 1.81
C HIS A 106 1.88 -6.81 1.62
N MET A 107 2.62 -6.82 2.73
CA MET A 107 4.08 -6.78 2.75
C MET A 107 4.70 -7.79 3.70
N ALA A 108 5.96 -8.14 3.43
CA ALA A 108 6.93 -8.64 4.39
C ALA A 108 7.93 -7.52 4.71
N LEU A 109 8.17 -7.28 6.00
CA LEU A 109 8.87 -6.13 6.55
C LEU A 109 9.98 -6.61 7.50
N SER A 110 11.16 -6.02 7.39
CA SER A 110 12.28 -6.28 8.29
C SER A 110 12.02 -5.86 9.76
N GLY A 111 12.77 -6.48 10.67
CA GLY A 111 12.74 -6.25 12.12
C GLY A 111 13.18 -4.88 12.63
N GLY A 112 13.83 -4.08 11.78
CA GLY A 112 14.41 -2.77 12.14
C GLY A 112 15.90 -2.87 12.50
N PRO A 113 16.55 -1.74 12.82
CA PRO A 113 18.00 -1.70 13.04
C PRO A 113 18.44 -2.67 14.15
N GLY A 114 19.36 -3.58 13.81
CA GLY A 114 19.91 -4.57 14.74
C GLY A 114 19.02 -5.80 14.99
N LYS A 115 17.84 -5.89 14.37
CA LYS A 115 16.90 -7.00 14.50
C LYS A 115 16.81 -7.81 13.21
N ASN A 116 17.96 -8.32 12.77
CA ASN A 116 18.13 -8.89 11.43
C ASN A 116 17.41 -10.23 11.22
N GLU A 117 17.04 -10.92 12.31
CA GLU A 117 16.32 -12.21 12.25
C GLU A 117 14.79 -12.04 12.27
N ASP A 118 14.31 -10.84 12.64
CA ASP A 118 12.88 -10.56 12.75
C ASP A 118 12.30 -10.25 11.36
N VAL A 119 11.18 -10.91 11.03
CA VAL A 119 10.35 -10.58 9.87
C VAL A 119 8.91 -10.42 10.32
N LEU A 120 8.31 -9.30 9.93
CA LEU A 120 6.92 -8.96 10.17
C LEU A 120 6.16 -9.09 8.85
N VAL A 121 4.90 -9.47 8.91
CA VAL A 121 4.01 -9.49 7.75
C VAL A 121 2.71 -8.77 8.08
N GLY A 122 2.15 -8.06 7.11
CA GLY A 122 0.93 -7.30 7.34
C GLY A 122 0.49 -6.48 6.14
N HIS A 123 -0.56 -5.69 6.36
CA HIS A 123 -1.09 -4.73 5.40
C HIS A 123 -0.37 -3.38 5.59
N LEU A 124 0.14 -2.80 4.50
CA LEU A 124 0.78 -1.49 4.50
C LEU A 124 -0.30 -0.40 4.48
N SER A 125 -0.36 0.44 5.50
CA SER A 125 -1.41 1.47 5.65
C SER A 125 -0.91 2.92 5.63
N GLY A 126 0.41 3.14 5.65
CA GLY A 126 0.98 4.48 5.67
C GLY A 126 2.50 4.43 5.75
N GLY A 127 3.16 5.54 5.42
CA GLY A 127 4.58 5.68 5.70
C GLY A 127 5.29 6.79 4.92
N ILE A 128 6.45 7.17 5.47
CA ILE A 128 7.38 8.13 4.86
C ILE A 128 8.60 7.39 4.34
N LEU A 129 8.93 7.62 3.08
CA LEU A 129 9.99 6.89 2.38
C LEU A 129 11.38 7.31 2.86
N LYS A 130 12.29 6.34 2.94
CA LYS A 130 13.72 6.58 3.20
C LYS A 130 14.47 6.96 1.92
N GLY A 131 13.91 6.63 0.75
CA GLY A 131 14.57 6.70 -0.55
C GLY A 131 14.87 5.30 -1.10
N GLY A 132 15.15 5.20 -2.40
CA GLY A 132 15.41 3.92 -3.07
C GLY A 132 14.18 3.03 -3.23
N MET A 133 12.98 3.57 -3.05
CA MET A 133 11.73 2.86 -3.28
C MET A 133 11.51 2.66 -4.78
N VAL A 134 11.34 1.41 -5.19
CA VAL A 134 10.94 1.04 -6.54
C VAL A 134 9.54 0.45 -6.47
N VAL A 135 8.61 1.07 -7.21
CA VAL A 135 7.26 0.55 -7.40
C VAL A 135 7.05 0.22 -8.87
N GLN A 136 6.54 -0.97 -9.14
CA GLN A 136 6.09 -1.37 -10.46
C GLN A 136 4.57 -1.55 -10.45
N ILE A 137 3.90 -0.91 -11.41
CA ILE A 137 2.45 -1.03 -11.61
C ILE A 137 2.21 -1.71 -12.94
N TYR A 138 1.47 -2.81 -12.90
CA TYR A 138 1.00 -3.53 -14.08
C TYR A 138 -0.50 -3.21 -14.20
N GLU A 139 -0.84 -2.28 -15.10
CA GLU A 139 -2.24 -1.94 -15.36
C GLU A 139 -2.96 -3.13 -16.01
N LEU A 140 -4.21 -3.33 -15.62
CA LEU A 140 -5.09 -4.37 -16.16
C LEU A 140 -6.35 -3.72 -16.74
N VAL A 141 -6.66 -4.01 -18.01
CA VAL A 141 -7.78 -3.41 -18.77
C VAL A 141 -8.81 -4.43 -19.20
#